data_AF-A0A432H6M3-F1
#
_entry.id   AF-A0A432H6M3-F1
#
_cell.length_a   1.000
_cell.length_b   1.000
_cell.length_c   1.000
_cell.angle_alpha   90.00
_cell.angle_beta   90.00
_cell.angle_gamma   90.00
#
_symmetry.space_group_name_H-M   'P 1'
#
loop_
_entity.id
_entity.type
_entity.pdbx_description
1 polymer ?
#
loop_
_entity_poly.entity_id
_entity_poly.type
_entity_poly.pdbx_seq_one_letter_code
_entity_poly.pdbx_strand_id
1 'polypeptide(L)'
;MATSLLLSVVLLTAPCPTEDAVDVIRSAHDALVAAEASANLPATRRHTLELIKACQDQDLEVLLKTDEDAALLRGCLLIIGTDHGLKGRQLEAARTLGILLDKFPASTESKKARVPLARAFSETGKIDAAMSTIKAATQQLDAGSVEIREAWMLLGDLHASRGEVLDARRAWSRLTDDLDRNGDDARARRNSTVRLRLLGKTAPEITGATWFGGDKKPLSGLRGNVVMLDFWATWCGPCRMLMPGLDRIYRARVNQGLVVLGVTKPYSRGWLPSKEDPVRGQGVNGMDGNGFLQHVLEFRRRFGVSYPFVVTGRRQFDSYGVGGIPMVVLIDRKGAIAWVRVGSGGEGLLEATIDRLLQKDSVPGD
;
A
#
# COMPACT_ATOMS: atom_id res chain seq x y z
N MET A 1 63.51 -30.77 12.49
CA MET A 1 63.06 -29.70 11.57
C MET A 1 61.69 -30.09 11.05
N ALA A 2 60.68 -29.37 11.55
CA ALA A 2 59.25 -29.65 11.51
C ALA A 2 58.63 -29.16 10.18
N THR A 3 58.00 -30.06 9.43
CA THR A 3 56.54 -30.19 9.21
C THR A 3 56.01 -29.36 8.03
N SER A 4 55.70 -30.07 6.95
CA SER A 4 54.96 -29.56 5.78
C SER A 4 53.46 -29.60 6.09
N LEU A 5 52.79 -28.44 6.06
CA LEU A 5 51.35 -28.30 6.26
C LEU A 5 50.64 -28.38 4.91
N LEU A 6 50.04 -29.54 4.62
CA LEU A 6 49.02 -29.70 3.60
C LEU A 6 47.73 -29.05 4.11
N LEU A 7 47.33 -27.95 3.48
CA LEU A 7 46.03 -27.32 3.70
C LEU A 7 44.98 -28.12 2.90
N SER A 8 44.23 -28.98 3.58
CA SER A 8 43.04 -29.61 3.02
C SER A 8 41.95 -28.55 2.83
N VAL A 9 41.68 -28.19 1.58
CA VAL A 9 40.48 -27.42 1.21
C VAL A 9 39.27 -28.34 1.37
N VAL A 10 38.61 -28.25 2.52
CA VAL A 10 37.25 -28.78 2.69
C VAL A 10 36.32 -27.86 1.90
N LEU A 11 35.96 -28.28 0.69
CA LEU A 11 34.77 -27.78 0.02
C LEU A 11 33.56 -28.14 0.89
N LEU A 12 33.06 -27.16 1.66
CA LEU A 12 31.74 -27.23 2.28
C LEU A 12 30.70 -27.26 1.16
N THR A 13 30.32 -28.47 0.74
CA THR A 13 29.05 -28.68 0.04
C THR A 13 27.94 -28.33 1.04
N ALA A 14 27.08 -27.37 0.68
CA ALA A 14 25.86 -27.12 1.44
C ALA A 14 25.09 -28.44 1.61
N PRO A 15 24.57 -28.76 2.81
CA PRO A 15 23.82 -30.00 3.03
C PRO A 15 22.61 -30.04 2.08
N CYS A 16 22.43 -31.19 1.42
CA CYS A 16 21.25 -31.46 0.62
C CYS A 16 20.01 -31.35 1.52
N PRO A 17 18.95 -30.62 1.13
CA PRO A 17 17.83 -30.41 2.02
C PRO A 17 17.06 -31.73 2.18
N THR A 18 16.85 -32.17 3.42
CA THR A 18 16.26 -33.47 3.76
C THR A 18 14.74 -33.42 3.65
N GLU A 19 14.10 -34.56 3.36
CA GLU A 19 12.64 -34.75 3.30
C GLU A 19 11.92 -34.16 4.54
N ASP A 20 12.58 -34.23 5.71
CA ASP A 20 12.18 -33.61 6.98
C ASP A 20 11.89 -32.10 6.89
N ALA A 21 12.62 -31.36 6.05
CA ALA A 21 12.46 -29.92 5.93
C ALA A 21 11.13 -29.55 5.27
N VAL A 22 10.68 -30.31 4.26
CA VAL A 22 9.40 -30.09 3.58
C VAL A 22 8.24 -30.35 4.55
N ASP A 23 8.33 -31.39 5.36
CA ASP A 23 7.30 -31.74 6.35
C ASP A 23 7.19 -30.69 7.47
N VAL A 24 8.32 -30.17 7.96
CA VAL A 24 8.34 -29.08 8.94
C VAL A 24 7.68 -27.82 8.37
N ILE A 25 8.01 -27.46 7.13
CA ILE A 25 7.42 -26.30 6.44
C ILE A 25 5.91 -26.50 6.24
N ARG A 26 5.49 -27.68 5.76
CA ARG A 26 4.08 -28.05 5.55
C ARG A 26 3.27 -27.98 6.83
N SER A 27 3.80 -28.57 7.90
CA SER A 27 3.15 -28.57 9.22
C SER A 27 2.97 -27.14 9.77
N ALA A 28 4.00 -26.29 9.66
CA ALA A 28 3.91 -24.90 10.10
C ALA A 28 2.90 -24.09 9.26
N HIS A 29 2.85 -24.33 7.95
CA HIS A 29 1.90 -23.70 7.04
C HIS A 29 0.46 -24.11 7.36
N ASP A 30 0.19 -25.40 7.52
CA ASP A 30 -1.15 -25.90 7.79
C ASP A 30 -1.68 -25.41 9.15
N ALA A 31 -0.81 -25.33 10.16
CA ALA A 31 -1.13 -24.74 11.46
C ALA A 31 -1.53 -23.25 11.35
N LEU A 32 -0.85 -22.49 10.50
CA LEU A 32 -1.20 -21.11 10.23
C LEU A 32 -2.55 -20.99 9.52
N VAL A 33 -2.78 -21.77 8.46
CA VAL A 33 -4.05 -21.77 7.72
C VAL A 33 -5.22 -22.10 8.66
N ALA A 34 -5.06 -23.07 9.54
CA ALA A 34 -6.07 -23.42 10.54
C ALA A 34 -6.33 -22.28 11.56
N ALA A 35 -5.28 -21.56 11.97
CA ALA A 35 -5.40 -20.42 12.87
C ALA A 35 -6.11 -19.22 12.22
N GLU A 36 -5.84 -18.96 10.93
CA GLU A 36 -6.53 -17.92 10.15
C GLU A 36 -8.01 -18.27 9.94
N ALA A 37 -8.30 -19.52 9.56
CA ALA A 37 -9.67 -20.02 9.37
C ALA A 37 -10.51 -19.93 10.64
N SER A 38 -9.88 -20.04 11.82
CA SER A 38 -10.53 -19.89 13.13
C SER A 38 -10.51 -18.46 13.70
N ALA A 39 -10.00 -17.48 12.93
CA ALA A 39 -9.84 -16.09 13.35
C ALA A 39 -9.06 -15.92 14.68
N ASN A 40 -8.15 -16.83 14.99
CA ASN A 40 -7.38 -16.83 16.23
C ASN A 40 -6.12 -15.97 16.08
N LEU A 41 -6.22 -14.66 16.39
CA LEU A 41 -5.13 -13.69 16.19
C LEU A 41 -3.82 -14.05 16.92
N PRO A 42 -3.82 -14.46 18.22
CA PRO A 42 -2.61 -14.90 18.88
C PRO A 42 -1.94 -16.12 18.22
N ALA A 43 -2.72 -17.12 17.80
CA ALA A 43 -2.20 -18.30 17.12
C ALA A 43 -1.67 -17.94 15.72
N THR A 44 -2.40 -17.12 14.96
CA THR A 44 -1.98 -16.62 13.65
C THR A 44 -0.60 -15.97 13.74
N ARG A 45 -0.40 -15.08 14.72
CA ARG A 45 0.90 -14.41 14.92
C ARG A 45 2.02 -15.41 15.26
N ARG A 46 1.73 -16.42 16.08
CA ARG A 46 2.70 -17.45 16.47
C ARG A 46 3.11 -18.31 15.28
N HIS A 47 2.13 -18.88 14.58
CA HIS A 47 2.37 -19.78 13.44
C HIS A 47 3.01 -19.04 12.26
N THR A 48 2.75 -17.74 12.09
CA THR A 48 3.49 -16.89 11.15
C THR A 48 5.00 -16.90 11.45
N LEU A 49 5.40 -16.72 12.72
CA LEU A 49 6.81 -16.73 13.11
C LEU A 49 7.44 -18.13 12.97
N GLU A 50 6.68 -19.18 13.28
CA GLU A 50 7.12 -20.56 13.11
C GLU A 50 7.36 -20.89 11.64
N LEU A 51 6.46 -20.49 10.73
CA LEU A 51 6.66 -20.69 9.31
C LEU A 51 7.85 -19.89 8.77
N ILE A 52 8.02 -18.63 9.20
CA ILE A 52 9.21 -17.84 8.85
C ILE A 52 10.48 -18.57 9.25
N LYS A 53 10.53 -19.11 10.47
CA LYS A 53 11.68 -19.86 10.98
C LYS A 53 11.90 -21.17 10.21
N ALA A 54 10.83 -21.89 9.88
CA ALA A 54 10.90 -23.14 9.11
C ALA A 54 11.44 -22.93 7.69
N CYS A 55 11.10 -21.80 7.07
CA CYS A 55 11.59 -21.45 5.74
C CYS A 55 12.97 -20.78 5.77
N GLN A 56 13.44 -20.35 6.94
CA GLN A 56 14.70 -19.62 7.06
C GLN A 56 15.88 -20.51 6.68
N ASP A 57 16.80 -19.97 5.88
CA ASP A 57 18.01 -20.64 5.38
C ASP A 57 17.75 -21.86 4.46
N GLN A 58 16.51 -22.04 4.00
CA GLN A 58 16.12 -23.08 3.04
C GLN A 58 16.04 -22.54 1.62
N ASP A 59 16.46 -23.35 0.64
CA ASP A 59 16.19 -23.09 -0.77
C ASP A 59 14.83 -23.69 -1.14
N LEU A 60 13.77 -22.88 -0.99
CA LEU A 60 12.39 -23.30 -1.26
C LEU A 60 12.17 -23.70 -2.72
N GLU A 61 12.97 -23.17 -3.65
CA GLU A 61 12.87 -23.49 -5.08
C GLU A 61 13.36 -24.92 -5.34
N VAL A 62 14.42 -25.32 -4.64
CA VAL A 62 14.92 -26.68 -4.65
C VAL A 62 14.02 -27.61 -3.86
N LEU A 63 13.39 -27.16 -2.79
CA LEU A 63 12.58 -28.03 -1.91
C LEU A 63 11.17 -28.32 -2.46
N LEU A 64 10.47 -27.31 -2.98
CA LEU A 64 9.05 -27.40 -3.33
C LEU A 64 8.90 -27.51 -4.84
N LYS A 65 8.97 -28.74 -5.38
CA LYS A 65 9.15 -29.01 -6.82
C LYS A 65 7.89 -29.35 -7.59
N THR A 66 6.83 -29.80 -6.93
CA THR A 66 5.64 -30.32 -7.61
C THR A 66 4.52 -29.30 -7.67
N ASP A 67 3.55 -29.48 -8.58
CA ASP A 67 2.35 -28.66 -8.63
C ASP A 67 1.56 -28.73 -7.31
N GLU A 68 1.63 -29.86 -6.59
CA GLU A 68 1.02 -30.03 -5.27
C GLU A 68 1.67 -29.13 -4.21
N ASP A 69 2.94 -28.77 -4.39
CA ASP A 69 3.66 -27.88 -3.50
C ASP A 69 3.41 -26.39 -3.81
N ALA A 70 2.71 -26.05 -4.89
CA ALA A 70 2.52 -24.65 -5.30
C ALA A 70 1.78 -23.81 -4.25
N ALA A 71 0.83 -24.41 -3.53
CA ALA A 71 0.11 -23.75 -2.43
C ALA A 71 1.02 -23.49 -1.23
N LEU A 72 1.81 -24.50 -0.85
CA LEU A 72 2.78 -24.39 0.23
C LEU A 72 3.87 -23.36 -0.11
N LEU A 73 4.40 -23.41 -1.33
CA LEU A 73 5.37 -22.46 -1.83
C LEU A 73 4.75 -21.05 -1.80
N ARG A 74 3.57 -20.83 -2.38
CA ARG A 74 2.91 -19.52 -2.32
C ARG A 74 2.72 -19.03 -0.88
N GLY A 75 2.28 -19.87 0.05
CA GLY A 75 2.12 -19.52 1.46
C GLY A 75 3.45 -19.09 2.09
N CYS A 76 4.50 -19.88 1.89
CA CYS A 76 5.86 -19.58 2.37
C CYS A 76 6.41 -18.29 1.75
N LEU A 77 6.29 -18.14 0.43
CA LEU A 77 6.75 -16.97 -0.30
C LEU A 77 5.98 -15.71 0.07
N LEU A 78 4.66 -15.84 0.21
CA LEU A 78 3.85 -14.77 0.74
C LEU A 78 4.29 -14.43 2.15
N ILE A 79 4.70 -15.38 3.01
CA ILE A 79 4.96 -15.16 4.43
C ILE A 79 6.39 -14.71 4.79
N ILE A 80 7.38 -15.36 4.20
CA ILE A 80 8.76 -14.83 4.10
C ILE A 80 8.69 -13.44 3.47
N GLY A 81 7.75 -13.28 2.55
CA GLY A 81 7.36 -12.03 2.00
C GLY A 81 6.44 -11.15 2.85
N THR A 82 5.65 -11.63 3.82
CA THR A 82 4.34 -11.00 4.13
C THR A 82 4.45 -9.67 4.84
N ASP A 83 5.66 -9.24 5.19
CA ASP A 83 5.90 -7.87 5.62
C ASP A 83 6.22 -6.89 4.49
N HIS A 84 5.96 -7.25 3.22
CA HIS A 84 6.31 -6.41 2.07
C HIS A 84 5.71 -5.00 2.18
N GLY A 85 4.48 -4.87 2.70
CA GLY A 85 3.83 -3.57 2.94
C GLY A 85 4.31 -2.79 4.16
N LEU A 86 5.07 -3.40 5.09
CA LEU A 86 5.44 -2.79 6.37
C LEU A 86 6.97 -2.68 6.58
N LYS A 87 7.80 -3.37 5.80
CA LYS A 87 9.28 -3.35 5.93
C LYS A 87 10.06 -3.06 4.65
N GLY A 88 9.41 -2.63 3.55
CA GLY A 88 10.12 -2.22 2.34
C GLY A 88 10.76 -3.36 1.54
N ARG A 89 10.30 -4.60 1.72
CA ARG A 89 10.86 -5.80 1.06
C ARG A 89 10.28 -6.08 -0.34
N GLN A 90 9.67 -5.09 -0.99
CA GLN A 90 8.89 -5.25 -2.23
C GLN A 90 9.69 -5.87 -3.40
N LEU A 91 11.00 -5.62 -3.47
CA LEU A 91 11.86 -6.23 -4.48
C LEU A 91 12.00 -7.75 -4.29
N GLU A 92 12.13 -8.20 -3.04
CA GLU A 92 12.19 -9.62 -2.73
C GLU A 92 10.85 -10.29 -3.06
N ALA A 93 9.73 -9.63 -2.76
CA ALA A 93 8.39 -10.08 -3.17
C ALA A 93 8.31 -10.40 -4.66
N ALA A 94 8.76 -9.45 -5.47
CA ALA A 94 8.69 -9.55 -6.91
C ALA A 94 9.59 -10.67 -7.44
N ARG A 95 10.79 -10.83 -6.87
CA ARG A 95 11.70 -11.92 -7.19
C ARG A 95 11.06 -13.26 -6.87
N THR A 96 10.64 -13.41 -5.64
CA THR A 96 10.14 -14.65 -5.06
C THR A 96 8.84 -15.11 -5.73
N LEU A 97 7.86 -14.23 -5.91
CA LEU A 97 6.61 -14.57 -6.61
C LEU A 97 6.83 -14.82 -8.11
N GLY A 98 7.85 -14.21 -8.72
CA GLY A 98 8.23 -14.49 -10.12
C GLY A 98 8.59 -15.96 -10.33
N ILE A 99 9.34 -16.55 -9.40
CA ILE A 99 9.72 -17.97 -9.46
C ILE A 99 8.51 -18.90 -9.48
N LEU A 100 7.49 -18.61 -8.66
CA LEU A 100 6.26 -19.40 -8.63
C LEU A 100 5.57 -19.40 -10.00
N LEU A 101 5.49 -18.24 -10.65
CA LEU A 101 4.90 -18.08 -11.97
C LEU A 101 5.70 -18.78 -13.07
N ASP A 102 7.03 -18.71 -13.00
CA ASP A 102 7.91 -19.35 -13.99
C ASP A 102 7.86 -20.88 -13.88
N LYS A 103 7.82 -21.39 -12.65
CA LYS A 103 7.85 -22.83 -12.36
C LYS A 103 6.49 -23.50 -12.57
N PHE A 104 5.40 -22.83 -12.21
CA PHE A 104 4.05 -23.40 -12.27
C PHE A 104 3.06 -22.48 -13.01
N PRO A 105 3.32 -22.11 -14.28
CA PRO A 105 2.61 -21.02 -14.96
C PRO A 105 1.09 -21.21 -15.10
N ALA A 106 0.62 -22.46 -15.10
CA ALA A 106 -0.79 -22.82 -15.24
C ALA A 106 -1.52 -23.09 -13.91
N SER A 107 -0.79 -23.17 -12.79
CA SER A 107 -1.38 -23.55 -11.49
C SER A 107 -2.33 -22.47 -10.96
N THR A 108 -3.32 -22.90 -10.19
CA THR A 108 -4.26 -21.99 -9.50
C THR A 108 -3.51 -20.98 -8.62
N GLU A 109 -2.44 -21.42 -7.97
CA GLU A 109 -1.68 -20.58 -7.06
C GLU A 109 -0.83 -19.54 -7.80
N SER A 110 -0.29 -19.86 -8.98
CA SER A 110 0.34 -18.87 -9.85
C SER A 110 -0.64 -17.82 -10.35
N LYS A 111 -1.87 -18.22 -10.72
CA LYS A 111 -2.94 -17.27 -11.10
C LYS A 111 -3.23 -16.30 -9.96
N LYS A 112 -3.38 -16.79 -8.72
CA LYS A 112 -3.59 -15.97 -7.53
C LYS A 112 -2.37 -15.08 -7.20
N ALA A 113 -1.16 -15.60 -7.36
CA ALA A 113 0.08 -14.88 -7.06
C ALA A 113 0.38 -13.70 -7.99
N ARG A 114 -0.24 -13.64 -9.18
CA ARG A 114 -0.14 -12.48 -10.07
C ARG A 114 -0.58 -11.18 -9.41
N VAL A 115 -1.56 -11.21 -8.50
CA VAL A 115 -2.05 -10.00 -7.80
C VAL A 115 -0.99 -9.40 -6.87
N PRO A 116 -0.45 -10.15 -5.87
CA PRO A 116 0.62 -9.62 -5.01
C PRO A 116 1.91 -9.31 -5.79
N LEU A 117 2.21 -10.04 -6.87
CA LEU A 117 3.36 -9.72 -7.73
C LEU A 117 3.18 -8.38 -8.45
N ALA A 118 2.01 -8.14 -9.06
CA ALA A 118 1.69 -6.87 -9.68
C ALA A 118 1.74 -5.71 -8.67
N ARG A 119 1.28 -5.95 -7.43
CA ARG A 119 1.39 -4.98 -6.34
C ARG A 119 2.85 -4.65 -6.04
N ALA A 120 3.71 -5.67 -5.88
CA ALA A 120 5.14 -5.47 -5.66
C ALA A 120 5.82 -4.68 -6.80
N PHE A 121 5.47 -4.96 -8.06
CA PHE A 121 5.93 -4.17 -9.20
C PHE A 121 5.45 -2.72 -9.12
N SER A 122 4.18 -2.49 -8.75
CA SER A 122 3.64 -1.13 -8.60
C SER A 122 4.36 -0.33 -7.51
N GLU A 123 4.71 -0.98 -6.39
CA GLU A 123 5.41 -0.36 -5.26
C GLU A 123 6.89 -0.09 -5.55
N THR A 124 7.46 -0.76 -6.56
CA THR A 124 8.84 -0.55 -7.01
C THR A 124 8.92 0.36 -8.25
N GLY A 125 7.81 1.00 -8.63
CA GLY A 125 7.73 1.89 -9.79
C GLY A 125 7.77 1.17 -11.15
N LYS A 126 7.76 -0.17 -11.18
CA LYS A 126 7.74 -0.98 -12.41
C LYS A 126 6.31 -1.08 -12.97
N ILE A 127 5.73 0.08 -13.32
CA ILE A 127 4.30 0.21 -13.65
C ILE A 127 3.89 -0.66 -14.85
N ASP A 128 4.72 -0.78 -15.89
CA ASP A 128 4.38 -1.61 -17.06
C ASP A 128 4.38 -3.11 -16.74
N ALA A 129 5.33 -3.56 -15.90
CA ALA A 129 5.35 -4.94 -15.42
C ALA A 129 4.14 -5.23 -14.52
N ALA A 130 3.76 -4.29 -13.64
CA ALA A 130 2.55 -4.38 -12.83
C ALA A 130 1.30 -4.48 -13.70
N MET A 131 1.19 -3.62 -14.72
CA MET A 131 0.06 -3.57 -15.65
C MET A 131 -0.09 -4.87 -16.44
N SER A 132 1.01 -5.39 -17.01
CA SER A 132 0.99 -6.67 -17.74
C SER A 132 0.56 -7.82 -16.83
N THR A 133 1.14 -7.90 -15.63
CA THR A 133 0.88 -8.96 -14.66
C THR A 133 -0.58 -8.96 -14.17
N ILE A 134 -1.11 -7.78 -13.83
CA ILE A 134 -2.49 -7.69 -13.30
C ILE A 134 -3.54 -7.92 -14.39
N LYS A 135 -3.28 -7.51 -15.64
CA LYS A 135 -4.20 -7.80 -16.76
C LYS A 135 -4.34 -9.30 -16.96
N ALA A 136 -3.23 -10.04 -16.93
CA ALA A 136 -3.26 -11.50 -16.98
C ALA A 136 -4.06 -12.09 -15.80
N ALA A 137 -3.89 -11.56 -14.58
CA ALA A 137 -4.67 -12.00 -13.41
C ALA A 137 -6.19 -11.83 -13.65
N THR A 138 -6.62 -10.67 -14.14
CA THR A 138 -8.05 -10.39 -14.38
C THR A 138 -8.70 -11.26 -15.45
N GLN A 139 -7.91 -11.95 -16.29
CA GLN A 139 -8.40 -12.89 -17.30
C GLN A 139 -8.46 -14.34 -16.79
N GLN A 140 -7.76 -14.64 -15.69
CA GLN A 140 -7.52 -16.00 -15.21
C GLN A 140 -8.19 -16.30 -13.86
N LEU A 141 -8.56 -15.28 -13.10
CA LEU A 141 -9.17 -15.41 -11.78
C LEU A 141 -10.69 -15.50 -11.88
N ASP A 142 -11.28 -16.34 -11.02
CA ASP A 142 -12.71 -16.59 -10.99
C ASP A 142 -13.50 -15.42 -10.43
N ALA A 143 -14.68 -15.16 -10.99
CA ALA A 143 -15.63 -14.19 -10.47
C ALA A 143 -16.03 -14.53 -9.02
N GLY A 144 -16.25 -13.51 -8.20
CA GLY A 144 -16.60 -13.65 -6.79
C GLY A 144 -15.43 -13.94 -5.84
N SER A 145 -14.24 -14.25 -6.36
CA SER A 145 -13.05 -14.42 -5.53
C SER A 145 -12.58 -13.11 -4.89
N VAL A 146 -11.80 -13.19 -3.81
CA VAL A 146 -11.18 -12.00 -3.22
C VAL A 146 -10.11 -11.46 -4.17
N GLU A 147 -9.35 -12.35 -4.80
CA GLU A 147 -8.25 -12.04 -5.69
C GLU A 147 -8.71 -11.28 -6.95
N ILE A 148 -9.83 -11.65 -7.58
CA ILE A 148 -10.34 -10.90 -8.75
C ILE A 148 -10.72 -9.46 -8.37
N ARG A 149 -11.26 -9.26 -7.16
CA ARG A 149 -11.64 -7.93 -6.65
C ARG A 149 -10.41 -7.08 -6.39
N GLU A 150 -9.38 -7.65 -5.77
CA GLU A 150 -8.10 -6.98 -5.60
C GLU A 150 -7.44 -6.67 -6.96
N ALA A 151 -7.55 -7.57 -7.93
CA ALA A 151 -7.02 -7.38 -9.28
C ALA A 151 -7.69 -6.21 -9.99
N TRP A 152 -9.02 -6.13 -9.98
CA TRP A 152 -9.74 -5.00 -10.56
C TRP A 152 -9.44 -3.68 -9.85
N MET A 153 -9.30 -3.70 -8.52
CA MET A 153 -8.91 -2.51 -7.75
C MET A 153 -7.53 -1.99 -8.19
N LEU A 154 -6.52 -2.87 -8.20
CA LEU A 154 -5.15 -2.49 -8.56
C LEU A 154 -5.04 -2.10 -10.03
N LEU A 155 -5.72 -2.80 -10.94
CA LEU A 155 -5.75 -2.44 -12.37
C LEU A 155 -6.31 -1.04 -12.58
N GLY A 156 -7.39 -0.68 -11.87
CA GLY A 156 -7.93 0.67 -11.94
C GLY A 156 -6.99 1.73 -11.37
N ASP A 157 -6.32 1.44 -10.23
CA ASP A 157 -5.32 2.33 -9.63
C ASP A 157 -4.10 2.53 -10.56
N LEU A 158 -3.68 1.50 -11.31
CA LEU A 158 -2.60 1.57 -12.31
C LEU A 158 -3.01 2.33 -13.58
N HIS A 159 -4.25 2.18 -14.05
CA HIS A 159 -4.75 2.99 -15.15
C HIS A 159 -4.83 4.47 -14.75
N ALA A 160 -5.32 4.76 -13.54
CA ALA A 160 -5.37 6.11 -13.01
C ALA A 160 -3.95 6.71 -12.85
N SER A 161 -2.98 5.93 -12.38
CA SER A 161 -1.60 6.39 -12.27
C SER A 161 -0.99 6.77 -13.62
N ARG A 162 -1.44 6.17 -14.72
CA ARG A 162 -1.06 6.49 -16.11
C ARG A 162 -1.90 7.63 -16.73
N GLY A 163 -2.92 8.13 -16.04
CA GLY A 163 -3.85 9.13 -16.57
C GLY A 163 -4.94 8.55 -17.50
N GLU A 164 -5.08 7.23 -17.55
CA GLU A 164 -6.04 6.52 -18.40
C GLU A 164 -7.41 6.45 -17.70
N VAL A 165 -8.08 7.61 -17.62
CA VAL A 165 -9.30 7.79 -16.80
C VAL A 165 -10.42 6.82 -17.18
N LEU A 166 -10.66 6.59 -18.47
CA LEU A 166 -11.75 5.71 -18.91
C LEU A 166 -11.48 4.25 -18.53
N ASP A 167 -10.26 3.78 -18.70
CA ASP A 167 -9.90 2.40 -18.39
C ASP A 167 -9.84 2.15 -16.89
N ALA A 168 -9.39 3.15 -16.10
CA ALA A 168 -9.48 3.11 -14.65
C ALA A 168 -10.92 2.93 -14.18
N ARG A 169 -11.85 3.73 -14.72
CA ARG A 169 -13.28 3.65 -14.40
C ARG A 169 -13.89 2.32 -14.83
N ARG A 170 -13.49 1.77 -15.99
CA ARG A 170 -13.95 0.44 -16.43
C ARG A 170 -13.51 -0.65 -15.46
N ALA A 171 -12.26 -0.65 -15.01
CA ALA A 171 -11.76 -1.63 -14.06
C ALA A 171 -12.51 -1.57 -12.72
N TRP A 172 -12.69 -0.37 -12.15
CA TRP A 172 -13.46 -0.22 -10.91
C TRP A 172 -14.97 -0.50 -11.06
N SER A 173 -15.54 -0.26 -12.25
CA SER A 173 -16.92 -0.68 -12.54
C SER A 173 -17.06 -2.19 -12.50
N ARG A 174 -16.09 -2.95 -13.07
CA ARG A 174 -16.09 -4.42 -12.99
C ARG A 174 -15.95 -4.92 -11.56
N LEU A 175 -15.15 -4.26 -10.73
CA LEU A 175 -15.10 -4.52 -9.29
C LEU A 175 -16.48 -4.34 -8.65
N THR A 176 -17.16 -3.22 -8.92
CA THR A 176 -18.49 -2.95 -8.38
C THR A 176 -19.49 -4.01 -8.83
N ASP A 177 -19.51 -4.36 -10.12
CA ASP A 177 -20.38 -5.40 -10.67
C ASP A 177 -20.15 -6.76 -10.00
N ASP A 178 -18.89 -7.14 -9.74
CA ASP A 178 -18.57 -8.39 -9.05
C ASP A 178 -19.03 -8.39 -7.59
N LEU A 179 -18.83 -7.28 -6.87
CA LEU A 179 -19.32 -7.11 -5.51
C LEU A 179 -20.85 -7.15 -5.46
N ASP A 180 -21.54 -6.53 -6.41
CA ASP A 180 -23.00 -6.51 -6.41
C ASP A 180 -23.60 -7.90 -6.69
N ARG A 181 -22.93 -8.72 -7.51
CA ARG A 181 -23.39 -10.09 -7.83
C ARG A 181 -22.98 -11.14 -6.80
N ASN A 182 -21.75 -11.04 -6.27
CA ASN A 182 -21.07 -12.19 -5.65
C ASN A 182 -20.63 -11.96 -4.20
N GLY A 183 -20.88 -10.80 -3.57
CA GLY A 183 -20.53 -10.66 -2.15
C GLY A 183 -20.69 -9.28 -1.53
N ASP A 184 -20.99 -9.25 -0.24
CA ASP A 184 -21.26 -8.00 0.48
C ASP A 184 -20.03 -7.44 1.21
N ASP A 185 -19.06 -6.90 0.44
CA ASP A 185 -18.04 -6.01 1.01
C ASP A 185 -18.43 -4.54 0.81
N ALA A 186 -19.25 -4.04 1.73
CA ALA A 186 -19.68 -2.65 1.75
C ALA A 186 -18.51 -1.65 1.79
N ARG A 187 -17.35 -2.03 2.37
CA ARG A 187 -16.17 -1.16 2.42
C ARG A 187 -15.51 -1.09 1.04
N ALA A 188 -15.29 -2.22 0.38
CA ALA A 188 -14.73 -2.26 -0.96
C ALA A 188 -15.62 -1.50 -1.96
N ARG A 189 -16.95 -1.72 -1.90
CA ARG A 189 -17.93 -0.99 -2.75
C ARG A 189 -17.82 0.51 -2.53
N ARG A 190 -17.88 0.98 -1.28
CA ARG A 190 -17.76 2.41 -0.96
C ARG A 190 -16.45 3.01 -1.49
N ASN A 191 -15.33 2.31 -1.28
CA ASN A 191 -14.02 2.77 -1.71
C ASN A 191 -13.88 2.83 -3.25
N SER A 192 -14.52 1.92 -3.99
CA SER A 192 -14.61 1.94 -5.45
C SER A 192 -15.46 3.13 -5.92
N THR A 193 -16.63 3.33 -5.33
CA THR A 193 -17.55 4.45 -5.66
C THR A 193 -16.91 5.81 -5.48
N VAL A 194 -16.11 6.00 -4.42
CA VAL A 194 -15.38 7.26 -4.20
C VAL A 194 -14.42 7.55 -5.37
N ARG A 195 -13.66 6.56 -5.82
CA ARG A 195 -12.74 6.70 -6.96
C ARG A 195 -13.49 7.03 -8.25
N LEU A 196 -14.55 6.27 -8.55
CA LEU A 196 -15.40 6.48 -9.73
C LEU A 196 -16.02 7.88 -9.78
N ARG A 197 -16.41 8.42 -8.61
CA ARG A 197 -17.02 9.74 -8.50
C ARG A 197 -16.01 10.87 -8.69
N LEU A 198 -14.80 10.71 -8.16
CA LEU A 198 -13.80 11.77 -8.11
C LEU A 198 -12.88 11.83 -9.34
N LEU A 199 -12.47 10.68 -9.89
CA LEU A 199 -11.43 10.63 -10.91
C LEU A 199 -11.80 11.49 -12.13
N GLY A 200 -10.89 12.38 -12.52
CA GLY A 200 -11.04 13.31 -13.63
C GLY A 200 -11.95 14.52 -13.36
N LYS A 201 -12.52 14.65 -12.16
CA LYS A 201 -13.30 15.84 -11.77
C LYS A 201 -12.42 16.94 -11.22
N THR A 202 -12.84 18.19 -11.38
CA THR A 202 -12.22 19.33 -10.68
C THR A 202 -12.27 19.09 -9.18
N ALA A 203 -11.14 19.30 -8.50
CA ALA A 203 -11.06 19.16 -7.06
C ALA A 203 -11.98 20.16 -6.33
N PRO A 204 -12.86 19.72 -5.42
CA PRO A 204 -13.66 20.62 -4.58
C PRO A 204 -12.78 21.56 -3.73
N GLU A 205 -13.16 22.83 -3.61
CA GLU A 205 -12.38 23.78 -2.79
C GLU A 205 -12.39 23.43 -1.29
N ILE A 206 -11.26 23.66 -0.61
CA ILE A 206 -11.16 23.57 0.85
C ILE A 206 -11.41 24.95 1.45
N THR A 207 -12.65 25.18 1.89
CA THR A 207 -13.09 26.44 2.51
C THR A 207 -13.24 26.32 4.02
N GLY A 208 -13.28 27.48 4.71
CA GLY A 208 -13.55 27.54 6.15
C GLY A 208 -12.50 26.85 7.00
N ALA A 209 -11.23 26.91 6.60
CA ALA A 209 -10.16 26.14 7.22
C ALA A 209 -9.16 26.98 8.02
N THR A 210 -8.66 26.39 9.10
CA THR A 210 -7.53 26.89 9.90
C THR A 210 -6.26 26.18 9.46
N TRP A 211 -5.22 26.96 9.16
CA TRP A 211 -3.94 26.46 8.64
C TRP A 211 -2.87 26.43 9.71
N PHE A 212 -2.03 25.39 9.68
CA PHE A 212 -0.86 25.24 10.52
C PHE A 212 0.38 25.06 9.63
N GLY A 213 1.12 26.16 9.45
CA GLY A 213 2.24 26.25 8.51
C GLY A 213 1.81 26.49 7.06
N GLY A 214 2.78 26.87 6.22
CA GLY A 214 2.57 27.18 4.80
C GLY A 214 1.71 28.42 4.54
N ASP A 215 1.57 28.77 3.26
CA ASP A 215 0.73 29.89 2.83
C ASP A 215 -0.72 29.45 2.66
N LYS A 216 -1.65 30.18 3.28
CA LYS A 216 -3.08 29.97 3.07
C LYS A 216 -3.46 30.33 1.63
N LYS A 217 -3.74 29.31 0.81
CA LYS A 217 -4.19 29.47 -0.58
C LYS A 217 -5.39 28.57 -0.87
N PRO A 218 -6.40 29.03 -1.63
CA PRO A 218 -7.43 28.15 -2.17
C PRO A 218 -6.81 27.15 -3.15
N LEU A 219 -7.46 26.01 -3.40
CA LEU A 219 -6.93 24.99 -4.32
C LEU A 219 -6.84 25.52 -5.75
N SER A 220 -7.80 26.34 -6.18
CA SER A 220 -7.72 27.09 -7.45
C SER A 220 -6.47 27.95 -7.58
N GLY A 221 -5.99 28.53 -6.47
CA GLY A 221 -4.76 29.30 -6.41
C GLY A 221 -3.48 28.45 -6.42
N LEU A 222 -3.60 27.12 -6.37
CA LEU A 222 -2.49 26.17 -6.47
C LEU A 222 -2.37 25.54 -7.87
N ARG A 223 -3.25 25.88 -8.82
CA ARG A 223 -3.12 25.45 -10.23
C ARG A 223 -1.71 25.76 -10.76
N GLY A 224 -1.20 24.87 -11.60
CA GLY A 224 0.21 24.82 -12.00
C GLY A 224 1.08 23.91 -11.11
N ASN A 225 0.64 23.62 -9.88
CA ASN A 225 1.27 22.64 -9.00
C ASN A 225 0.51 21.31 -9.03
N VAL A 226 1.21 20.23 -8.72
CA VAL A 226 0.58 18.96 -8.33
C VAL A 226 0.23 19.09 -6.85
N VAL A 227 -1.01 18.81 -6.47
CA VAL A 227 -1.46 18.93 -5.07
C VAL A 227 -1.84 17.56 -4.52
N MET A 228 -1.28 17.18 -3.38
CA MET A 228 -1.65 16.00 -2.62
C MET A 228 -2.44 16.40 -1.38
N LEU A 229 -3.66 15.88 -1.24
CA LEU A 229 -4.45 15.99 -0.03
C LEU A 229 -4.33 14.68 0.75
N ASP A 230 -3.83 14.75 1.98
CA ASP A 230 -3.81 13.63 2.92
C ASP A 230 -4.93 13.83 3.94
N PHE A 231 -5.98 13.01 3.90
CA PHE A 231 -7.08 13.04 4.86
C PHE A 231 -6.77 12.13 6.05
N TRP A 232 -6.64 12.73 7.23
CA TRP A 232 -6.05 12.06 8.39
C TRP A 232 -6.68 12.48 9.73
N ALA A 233 -6.28 11.78 10.80
CA ALA A 233 -6.54 12.17 12.17
C ALA A 233 -5.40 11.74 13.09
N THR A 234 -5.15 12.49 14.16
CA THR A 234 -4.04 12.20 15.11
C THR A 234 -4.16 10.83 15.78
N TRP A 235 -5.38 10.39 16.09
CA TRP A 235 -5.67 9.08 16.70
C TRP A 235 -5.57 7.91 15.69
N CYS A 236 -5.52 8.18 14.39
CA CYS A 236 -5.51 7.15 13.36
C CYS A 236 -4.11 6.54 13.23
N GLY A 237 -3.93 5.32 13.77
CA GLY A 237 -2.67 4.57 13.69
C GLY A 237 -2.14 4.43 12.25
N PRO A 238 -2.92 3.91 11.29
CA PRO A 238 -2.49 3.79 9.90
C PRO A 238 -2.12 5.13 9.24
N CYS A 239 -2.80 6.22 9.60
CA CYS A 239 -2.44 7.55 9.13
C CYS A 239 -1.05 7.95 9.63
N ARG A 240 -0.79 7.78 10.94
CA ARG A 240 0.53 8.07 11.52
C ARG A 240 1.65 7.23 10.91
N MET A 241 1.41 5.97 10.54
CA MET A 241 2.43 5.16 9.86
C MET A 241 2.74 5.66 8.45
N LEU A 242 1.74 6.20 7.74
CA LEU A 242 1.86 6.71 6.37
C LEU A 242 2.54 8.09 6.31
N MET A 243 2.24 8.98 7.27
CA MET A 243 2.66 10.38 7.25
C MET A 243 4.17 10.60 7.05
N PRO A 244 5.10 9.84 7.68
CA PRO A 244 6.54 9.97 7.42
C PRO A 244 6.93 9.70 5.96
N GLY A 245 6.28 8.72 5.32
CA GLY A 245 6.46 8.43 3.90
C GLY A 245 6.00 9.59 3.03
N LEU A 246 4.81 10.16 3.30
CA LEU A 246 4.31 11.33 2.58
C LEU A 246 5.21 12.56 2.77
N ASP A 247 5.76 12.73 3.97
CA ASP A 247 6.66 13.84 4.27
C ASP A 247 8.01 13.71 3.55
N ARG A 248 8.53 12.49 3.40
CA ARG A 248 9.70 12.22 2.53
C ARG A 248 9.40 12.62 1.09
N ILE A 249 8.25 12.19 0.55
CA ILE A 249 7.82 12.49 -0.82
C ILE A 249 7.71 14.00 -1.02
N TYR A 250 7.07 14.69 -0.07
CA TYR A 250 6.93 16.14 -0.07
C TYR A 250 8.29 16.84 -0.12
N ARG A 251 9.19 16.53 0.83
CA ARG A 251 10.51 17.16 0.91
C ARG A 251 11.35 16.96 -0.36
N ALA A 252 11.24 15.79 -1.00
CA ALA A 252 11.96 15.49 -2.23
C ALA A 252 11.46 16.29 -3.45
N ARG A 253 10.19 16.72 -3.46
CA ARG A 253 9.50 17.23 -4.66
C ARG A 253 8.87 18.61 -4.48
N VAL A 254 8.98 19.23 -3.31
CA VAL A 254 8.43 20.58 -3.04
C VAL A 254 8.95 21.62 -4.02
N ASN A 255 10.25 21.57 -4.35
CA ASN A 255 10.89 22.47 -5.31
C ASN A 255 10.58 22.13 -6.79
N GLN A 256 9.86 21.03 -7.04
CA GLN A 256 9.46 20.58 -8.39
C GLN A 256 7.99 20.95 -8.69
N GLY A 257 7.30 21.60 -7.75
CA GLY A 257 5.89 21.97 -7.87
C GLY A 257 4.93 20.96 -7.24
N LEU A 258 5.37 20.16 -6.26
CA LEU A 258 4.48 19.38 -5.40
C LEU A 258 4.07 20.19 -4.17
N VAL A 259 2.77 20.30 -3.93
CA VAL A 259 2.18 20.85 -2.71
C VAL A 259 1.46 19.74 -1.96
N VAL A 260 1.64 19.65 -0.65
CA VAL A 260 0.99 18.65 0.20
C VAL A 260 0.21 19.34 1.30
N LEU A 261 -1.04 18.95 1.50
CA LEU A 261 -1.91 19.47 2.56
C LEU A 261 -2.46 18.30 3.39
N GLY A 262 -2.11 18.27 4.68
CA GLY A 262 -2.70 17.35 5.65
C GLY A 262 -4.07 17.84 6.09
N VAL A 263 -5.14 17.34 5.49
CA VAL A 263 -6.52 17.73 5.75
C VAL A 263 -7.10 16.94 6.91
N THR A 264 -7.51 17.63 7.97
CA THR A 264 -8.20 17.03 9.11
C THR A 264 -9.46 17.82 9.48
N LYS A 265 -10.26 17.30 10.40
CA LYS A 265 -11.43 17.98 10.96
C LYS A 265 -11.46 17.83 12.48
N PRO A 266 -12.20 18.65 13.24
CA PRO A 266 -12.30 18.46 14.67
C PRO A 266 -12.77 17.06 15.07
N TYR A 267 -12.08 16.49 16.05
CA TYR A 267 -12.41 15.24 16.73
C TYR A 267 -12.36 15.47 18.24
N SER A 268 -13.28 14.86 18.99
CA SER A 268 -13.25 14.88 20.46
C SER A 268 -12.16 14.00 21.06
N ARG A 269 -11.52 13.16 20.24
CA ARG A 269 -10.40 12.29 20.60
C ARG A 269 -9.19 12.53 19.71
N GLY A 270 -8.02 12.16 20.20
CA GLY A 270 -6.73 12.32 19.53
C GLY A 270 -5.67 11.42 20.14
N TRP A 271 -4.46 11.54 19.62
CA TRP A 271 -3.26 10.92 20.18
C TRP A 271 -2.10 11.90 20.07
N LEU A 272 -1.23 11.96 21.08
CA LEU A 272 -0.01 12.76 21.06
C LEU A 272 1.21 11.87 21.28
N PRO A 273 2.30 12.06 20.51
CA PRO A 273 3.57 11.42 20.80
C PRO A 273 4.09 11.82 22.19
N SER A 274 4.79 10.90 22.84
CA SER A 274 5.64 11.26 23.99
C SER A 274 6.75 12.21 23.52
N LYS A 275 7.25 13.06 24.43
CA LYS A 275 8.36 13.97 24.10
C LYS A 275 9.68 13.21 24.00
N GLU A 276 9.77 12.07 24.67
CA GLU A 276 10.96 11.23 24.82
C GLU A 276 11.02 10.12 23.76
N ASP A 277 9.87 9.56 23.38
CA ASP A 277 9.75 8.50 22.38
C ASP A 277 8.58 8.79 21.42
N PRO A 278 8.85 9.26 20.18
CA PRO A 278 7.83 9.58 19.18
C PRO A 278 7.00 8.38 18.68
N VAL A 279 7.47 7.15 18.91
CA VAL A 279 6.74 5.91 18.58
C VAL A 279 5.67 5.63 19.64
N ARG A 280 5.95 6.01 20.89
CA ARG A 280 5.00 5.95 22.00
C ARG A 280 4.19 7.23 22.13
N GLY A 281 3.09 7.14 22.85
CA GLY A 281 2.26 8.31 23.11
C GLY A 281 0.94 7.96 23.76
N GLN A 282 0.16 8.99 24.03
CA GLN A 282 -1.04 8.90 24.84
C GLN A 282 -2.28 9.36 24.09
N GLY A 283 -3.40 8.69 24.35
CA GLY A 283 -4.71 9.13 23.89
C GLY A 283 -5.11 10.44 24.57
N VAL A 284 -5.80 11.30 23.83
CA VAL A 284 -6.40 12.54 24.32
C VAL A 284 -7.89 12.43 24.03
N ASN A 285 -8.76 12.76 24.99
CA ASN A 285 -10.21 12.66 24.86
C ASN A 285 -10.89 13.91 25.41
N GLY A 286 -12.17 14.12 25.07
CA GLY A 286 -12.98 15.23 25.56
C GLY A 286 -12.62 16.60 24.99
N MET A 287 -11.96 16.65 23.83
CA MET A 287 -11.58 17.93 23.20
C MET A 287 -12.80 18.64 22.61
N ASP A 288 -12.90 19.94 22.90
CA ASP A 288 -13.75 20.88 22.18
C ASP A 288 -13.03 21.43 20.93
N GLY A 289 -13.65 22.40 20.25
CA GLY A 289 -13.09 22.96 19.01
C GLY A 289 -11.73 23.62 19.20
N ASN A 290 -11.57 24.44 20.24
CA ASN A 290 -10.30 25.13 20.50
C ASN A 290 -9.22 24.17 21.02
N GLY A 291 -9.59 23.26 21.92
CA GLY A 291 -8.72 22.19 22.41
C GLY A 291 -8.20 21.31 21.28
N PHE A 292 -9.04 21.01 20.27
CA PHE A 292 -8.59 20.30 19.08
C PHE A 292 -7.53 21.07 18.28
N LEU A 293 -7.69 22.39 18.09
CA LEU A 293 -6.70 23.21 17.39
C LEU A 293 -5.35 23.22 18.12
N GLN A 294 -5.36 23.36 19.45
CA GLN A 294 -4.14 23.26 20.27
C GLN A 294 -3.52 21.86 20.19
N HIS A 295 -4.35 20.82 20.17
CA HIS A 295 -3.88 19.44 19.99
C HIS A 295 -3.21 19.21 18.64
N VAL A 296 -3.75 19.76 17.54
CA VAL A 296 -3.13 19.66 16.21
C VAL A 296 -1.80 20.39 16.15
N LEU A 297 -1.70 21.58 16.75
CA LEU A 297 -0.45 22.32 16.84
C LEU A 297 0.63 21.53 17.59
N GLU A 298 0.26 20.97 18.75
CA GLU A 298 1.18 20.19 19.57
C GLU A 298 1.56 18.86 18.90
N PHE A 299 0.60 18.20 18.25
CA PHE A 299 0.87 17.01 17.46
C PHE A 299 1.88 17.31 16.36
N ARG A 300 1.72 18.40 15.61
CA ARG A 300 2.67 18.82 14.57
C ARG A 300 4.08 19.01 15.14
N ARG A 301 4.18 19.70 16.28
CA ARG A 301 5.45 19.99 16.95
C ARG A 301 6.18 18.71 17.39
N ARG A 302 5.46 17.71 17.89
CA ARG A 302 6.04 16.45 18.40
C ARG A 302 6.26 15.39 17.33
N PHE A 303 5.36 15.30 16.36
CA PHE A 303 5.38 14.27 15.32
C PHE A 303 6.35 14.60 14.18
N GLY A 304 6.56 15.90 13.89
CA GLY A 304 7.68 16.36 13.08
C GLY A 304 7.52 16.27 11.56
N VAL A 305 6.29 16.29 11.03
CA VAL A 305 6.08 16.43 9.58
C VAL A 305 6.13 17.89 9.13
N SER A 306 6.66 18.11 7.93
CA SER A 306 6.98 19.43 7.40
C SER A 306 5.88 20.07 6.57
N TYR A 307 5.01 19.28 5.92
CA TYR A 307 3.91 19.83 5.12
C TYR A 307 2.81 20.48 5.99
N PRO A 308 2.10 21.50 5.47
CA PRO A 308 1.01 22.18 6.18
C PRO A 308 -0.14 21.27 6.59
N PHE A 309 -0.74 21.56 7.76
CA PHE A 309 -2.03 20.97 8.14
C PHE A 309 -3.17 21.97 7.96
N VAL A 310 -4.31 21.44 7.53
CA VAL A 310 -5.52 22.22 7.25
C VAL A 310 -6.68 21.59 8.02
N VAL A 311 -7.14 22.28 9.06
CA VAL A 311 -8.32 21.86 9.84
C VAL A 311 -9.56 22.47 9.21
N THR A 312 -10.48 21.63 8.78
CA THR A 312 -11.73 22.02 8.11
C THR A 312 -12.97 21.36 8.73
N GLY A 313 -14.15 21.65 8.17
CA GLY A 313 -15.43 21.07 8.59
C GLY A 313 -15.73 19.71 7.94
N ARG A 314 -16.73 19.01 8.51
CA ARG A 314 -17.22 17.73 7.98
C ARG A 314 -17.65 17.79 6.51
N ARG A 315 -18.25 18.91 6.09
CA ARG A 315 -18.68 19.14 4.71
C ARG A 315 -17.55 18.95 3.68
N GLN A 316 -16.30 19.31 4.01
CA GLN A 316 -15.19 19.10 3.08
C GLN A 316 -14.81 17.64 2.95
N PHE A 317 -14.85 16.87 4.03
CA PHE A 317 -14.68 15.42 3.97
C PHE A 317 -15.78 14.79 3.09
N ASP A 318 -17.02 15.23 3.22
CA ASP A 318 -18.14 14.70 2.43
C ASP A 318 -18.04 15.07 0.94
N SER A 319 -17.53 16.28 0.62
CA SER A 319 -17.28 16.72 -0.75
C SER A 319 -16.28 15.83 -1.50
N TYR A 320 -15.29 15.31 -0.77
CA TYR A 320 -14.34 14.30 -1.27
C TYR A 320 -14.82 12.86 -1.02
N GLY A 321 -15.92 12.65 -0.30
CA GLY A 321 -16.49 11.32 -0.09
C GLY A 321 -15.64 10.47 0.85
N VAL A 322 -14.94 11.11 1.78
CA VAL A 322 -14.04 10.47 2.72
C VAL A 322 -14.85 9.61 3.70
N GLY A 323 -14.99 8.33 3.37
CA GLY A 323 -15.66 7.32 4.21
C GLY A 323 -14.71 6.55 5.14
N GLY A 324 -13.40 6.70 4.96
CA GLY A 324 -12.36 6.07 5.77
C GLY A 324 -11.03 6.79 5.62
N ILE A 325 -10.21 6.76 6.67
CA ILE A 325 -8.87 7.36 6.71
C ILE A 325 -7.80 6.28 6.99
N PRO A 326 -6.56 6.44 6.49
CA PRO A 326 -6.09 7.54 5.65
C PRO A 326 -6.71 7.48 4.25
N MET A 327 -6.86 8.64 3.63
CA MET A 327 -7.24 8.75 2.22
C MET A 327 -6.37 9.81 1.56
N VAL A 328 -5.77 9.49 0.42
CA VAL A 328 -4.93 10.41 -0.35
C VAL A 328 -5.62 10.74 -1.67
N VAL A 329 -5.63 12.01 -2.02
CA VAL A 329 -6.13 12.51 -3.31
C VAL A 329 -5.00 13.28 -3.99
N LEU A 330 -4.65 12.88 -5.21
CA LEU A 330 -3.75 13.65 -6.07
C LEU A 330 -4.55 14.48 -7.06
N ILE A 331 -4.15 15.73 -7.19
CA ILE A 331 -4.72 16.73 -8.09
C ILE A 331 -3.60 17.13 -9.05
N ASP A 332 -3.89 17.08 -10.35
CA ASP A 332 -2.95 17.50 -11.39
C ASP A 332 -2.78 19.03 -11.45
N ARG A 333 -1.86 19.48 -12.31
CA ARG A 333 -1.58 20.91 -12.53
C ARG A 333 -2.79 21.70 -13.04
N LYS A 334 -3.78 21.05 -13.64
CA LYS A 334 -5.00 21.68 -14.17
C LYS A 334 -6.08 21.82 -13.09
N GLY A 335 -5.89 21.20 -11.91
CA GLY A 335 -6.84 21.19 -10.81
C GLY A 335 -7.84 20.03 -10.87
N ALA A 336 -7.61 19.02 -11.72
CA ALA A 336 -8.43 17.83 -11.79
C ALA A 336 -7.85 16.71 -10.90
N ILE A 337 -8.72 15.91 -10.29
CA ILE A 337 -8.32 14.76 -9.47
C ILE A 337 -7.78 13.68 -10.39
N ALA A 338 -6.49 13.42 -10.30
CA ALA A 338 -5.77 12.48 -11.15
C ALA A 338 -5.68 11.08 -10.53
N TRP A 339 -5.75 10.97 -9.20
CA TRP A 339 -5.64 9.69 -8.51
C TRP A 339 -6.22 9.76 -7.09
N VAL A 340 -6.77 8.65 -6.61
CA VAL A 340 -7.40 8.55 -5.28
C VAL A 340 -7.05 7.21 -4.66
N ARG A 341 -6.57 7.22 -3.41
CA ARG A 341 -6.37 6.01 -2.60
C ARG A 341 -7.09 6.12 -1.28
N VAL A 342 -7.80 5.06 -0.93
CA VAL A 342 -8.38 4.87 0.40
C VAL A 342 -7.64 3.74 1.11
N GLY A 343 -7.07 4.02 2.28
CA GLY A 343 -6.24 3.09 3.05
C GLY A 343 -4.74 3.44 3.03
N SER A 344 -3.96 2.64 3.77
CA SER A 344 -2.49 2.68 3.84
C SER A 344 -1.83 1.80 2.77
N GLY A 345 -0.52 1.93 2.56
CA GLY A 345 0.22 1.25 1.49
C GLY A 345 0.12 1.99 0.16
N GLY A 346 0.76 1.50 -0.91
CA GLY A 346 0.72 2.13 -2.23
C GLY A 346 1.66 3.31 -2.39
N GLU A 347 2.61 3.54 -1.47
CA GLU A 347 3.53 4.67 -1.52
C GLU A 347 4.38 4.66 -2.80
N GLY A 348 4.81 3.51 -3.30
CA GLY A 348 5.60 3.45 -4.53
C GLY A 348 4.79 3.82 -5.77
N LEU A 349 3.54 3.35 -5.85
CA LEU A 349 2.61 3.74 -6.92
C LEU A 349 2.24 5.23 -6.82
N LEU A 350 2.06 5.75 -5.60
CA LEU A 350 1.84 7.17 -5.33
C LEU A 350 3.03 8.01 -5.84
N GLU A 351 4.25 7.63 -5.50
CA GLU A 351 5.47 8.32 -5.96
C GLU A 351 5.58 8.32 -7.49
N ALA A 352 5.41 7.16 -8.14
CA ALA A 352 5.42 7.06 -9.59
C ALA A 352 4.34 7.94 -10.26
N THR A 353 3.16 8.02 -9.64
CA THR A 353 2.07 8.88 -10.13
C THR A 353 2.42 10.37 -9.99
N ILE A 354 3.00 10.76 -8.85
CA ILE A 354 3.46 12.14 -8.63
C ILE A 354 4.54 12.50 -9.63
N ASP A 355 5.52 11.64 -9.85
CA ASP A 355 6.62 11.90 -10.80
C ASP A 355 6.10 12.12 -12.21
N ARG A 356 5.15 11.30 -12.67
CA ARG A 356 4.48 11.53 -13.96
C ARG A 356 3.75 12.88 -13.99
N LEU A 357 3.01 13.24 -12.93
CA LEU A 357 2.27 14.51 -12.88
C LEU A 357 3.19 15.74 -12.80
N LEU A 358 4.41 15.58 -12.27
CA LEU A 358 5.42 16.63 -12.19
C LEU A 358 6.21 16.80 -13.49
N GLN A 359 6.27 15.78 -14.34
CA GLN A 359 6.81 15.93 -15.70
C GLN A 359 6.06 17.08 -16.38
N LYS A 360 6.80 18.02 -16.97
CA LYS A 360 6.17 19.07 -17.79
C LYS A 360 5.52 18.38 -18.97
N ASP A 361 4.29 18.77 -19.29
CA ASP A 361 3.68 18.40 -20.58
C ASP A 361 4.71 18.82 -21.63
N SER A 362 5.38 17.86 -22.26
CA SER A 362 6.15 18.12 -23.47
C SER A 362 5.12 18.57 -24.48
N VAL A 363 5.06 19.88 -24.72
CA VAL A 363 4.31 20.43 -25.85
C VAL A 363 4.85 19.71 -27.09
N PRO A 364 4.05 18.91 -27.81
CA PRO A 364 4.47 18.40 -29.10
C PRO A 364 4.42 19.57 -30.08
N GLY A 365 5.59 20.03 -30.51
CA GLY A 365 5.76 20.92 -31.67
C GLY A 365 5.89 22.41 -31.34
N ASP A 366 7.10 22.94 -31.51
CA ASP A 366 7.33 24.17 -32.28
C ASP A 366 7.91 23.77 -33.64
#